data_AF-B1J6B4-F1
#
_entry.id   AF-B1J6B4-F1
#
_cell.length_a   1.000
_cell.length_b   1.000
_cell.length_c   1.000
_cell.angle_alpha   90.00
_cell.angle_beta   90.00
_cell.angle_gamma   90.00
#
_symmetry.space_group_name_H-M   'P 1'
#
loop_
_entity.id
_entity.type
_entity.pdbx_description
1 polymer ?
#
loop_
_entity_poly.entity_id
_entity_poly.type
_entity_poly.pdbx_seq_one_letter_code
_entity_poly.pdbx_strand_id
1 'polypeptide(L)'
;MAHAPQIKIPATYIRGGTSKGVFFRLQDLPEPAQAPGPARDALLLRVIGSPDPYAKQIDGMGGATSSTSKTVILSQSTRPDHDVDYLFGQVAIDKAFVDWSGNCGNLSAAVGSFAISSGLVEPSRIPRNGVATVRIWQANIGKTIIAHVPITEGQVQETGDFELDGVTFPAAEVQLEFLDPAADEGEGGGAMFPTGNLVDDLEVPGVGTFKATLINAGIPTIFVNASDIGYAGTELQDAINGDAQALTRFEAIRAHGAVRMGLIEHVDQAAGRQHTPKVAFVAPPSTYTASSGKAVEAADIDLLVRALSMGKLHHAMMGTAAVAIGTAAAIPGTLVNLAAGGGERSAVRFGHPSGTLRVGAQASQVDGEWTVTKAIMSRSARVLMEGWVRVPGDSF
;
A
#
# COMPACT_ATOMS: atom_id res chain seq x y z
N MET A 1 37.55 18.68 12.36
CA MET A 1 36.96 19.15 11.09
C MET A 1 35.55 19.63 11.37
N ALA A 2 35.09 20.72 10.76
CA ALA A 2 33.79 21.33 11.07
C ALA A 2 32.57 20.59 10.47
N HIS A 3 32.80 19.71 9.48
CA HIS A 3 31.75 18.94 8.81
C HIS A 3 32.17 17.47 8.71
N ALA A 4 31.28 16.56 9.09
CA ALA A 4 31.49 15.14 8.93
C ALA A 4 31.42 14.75 7.43
N PRO A 5 32.29 13.85 6.95
CA PRO A 5 32.09 13.27 5.63
C PRO A 5 30.79 12.46 5.59
N GLN A 6 30.26 12.24 4.40
CA GLN A 6 29.12 11.35 4.23
C GLN A 6 29.50 9.90 4.50
N ILE A 7 28.58 9.14 5.09
CA ILE A 7 28.71 7.68 5.20
C ILE A 7 28.08 6.99 3.98
N LYS A 8 28.50 5.75 3.73
CA LYS A 8 27.91 4.89 2.69
C LYS A 8 27.13 3.77 3.35
N ILE A 9 25.87 3.59 2.95
CA ILE A 9 24.99 2.56 3.51
C ILE A 9 24.52 1.68 2.35
N PRO A 10 24.79 0.36 2.38
CA PRO A 10 24.31 -0.56 1.35
C PRO A 10 22.79 -0.47 1.21
N ALA A 11 22.31 -0.29 -0.01
CA ALA A 11 20.90 -0.12 -0.30
C ALA A 11 20.57 -0.52 -1.73
N THR A 12 19.32 -0.88 -1.97
CA THR A 12 18.79 -1.15 -3.31
C THR A 12 17.55 -0.30 -3.54
N TYR A 13 17.51 0.43 -4.66
CA TYR A 13 16.34 1.19 -5.07
C TYR A 13 15.51 0.37 -6.06
N ILE A 14 14.29 0.02 -5.66
CA ILE A 14 13.47 -0.98 -6.35
C ILE A 14 12.11 -0.38 -6.70
N ARG A 15 11.62 -0.70 -7.91
CA ARG A 15 10.20 -0.56 -8.24
C ARG A 15 9.49 -1.83 -7.78
N GLY A 16 8.52 -1.69 -6.88
CA GLY A 16 7.58 -2.76 -6.52
C GLY A 16 6.17 -2.32 -6.87
N GLY A 17 5.53 -3.04 -7.80
CA GLY A 17 4.26 -2.62 -8.38
C GLY A 17 4.37 -1.21 -8.98
N THR A 18 3.44 -0.33 -8.58
CA THR A 18 3.35 1.08 -8.99
C THR A 18 4.00 2.05 -7.99
N SER A 19 4.90 1.54 -7.13
CA SER A 19 5.67 2.31 -6.15
C SER A 19 7.18 2.16 -6.37
N LYS A 20 7.96 3.11 -5.87
CA LYS A 20 9.41 2.98 -5.72
C LYS A 20 9.80 3.16 -4.25
N GLY A 21 10.79 2.41 -3.79
CA GLY A 21 11.30 2.50 -2.43
C GLY A 21 12.79 2.17 -2.32
N VAL A 22 13.42 2.66 -1.25
CA VAL A 22 14.79 2.31 -0.89
C VAL A 22 14.76 1.14 0.11
N PHE A 23 15.40 0.04 -0.26
CA PHE A 23 15.43 -1.22 0.49
C PHE A 23 16.78 -1.39 1.18
N PHE A 24 16.73 -1.82 2.42
CA PHE A 24 17.87 -2.08 3.28
C PHE A 24 17.77 -3.48 3.88
N ARG A 25 18.90 -4.15 4.08
CA ARG A 25 18.98 -5.20 5.09
C ARG A 25 19.24 -4.55 6.44
N LEU A 26 18.62 -5.08 7.49
CA LEU A 26 18.80 -4.56 8.85
C LEU A 26 20.27 -4.47 9.26
N GLN A 27 21.04 -5.52 8.99
CA GLN A 27 22.47 -5.61 9.32
C GLN A 27 23.36 -4.61 8.56
N ASP A 28 22.88 -4.05 7.45
CA ASP A 28 23.62 -3.05 6.67
C ASP A 28 23.40 -1.62 7.17
N LEU A 29 22.41 -1.41 8.05
CA LEU A 29 22.20 -0.11 8.68
C LEU A 29 23.27 0.17 9.73
N PRO A 30 23.62 1.46 9.96
CA PRO A 30 24.42 1.87 11.12
C PRO A 30 23.79 1.35 12.42
N GLU A 31 24.63 0.95 13.39
CA GLU A 31 24.21 0.35 14.67
C GLU A 31 23.07 1.12 15.36
N PRO A 32 23.10 2.47 15.49
CA PRO A 32 21.99 3.21 16.11
C PRO A 32 20.64 3.09 15.37
N ALA A 33 20.66 2.78 14.08
CA ALA A 33 19.47 2.62 13.23
C ALA A 33 19.00 1.15 13.12
N GLN A 34 19.74 0.19 13.70
CA GLN A 34 19.34 -1.22 13.72
C GLN A 34 18.20 -1.50 14.72
N ALA A 35 17.94 -0.61 15.67
CA ALA A 35 16.73 -0.63 16.50
C ALA A 35 15.70 0.41 16.01
N PRO A 36 14.39 0.19 16.21
CA PRO A 36 13.39 1.24 16.02
C PRO A 36 13.67 2.42 16.94
N GLY A 37 13.59 3.65 16.42
CA GLY A 37 13.79 4.85 17.20
C GLY A 37 14.26 6.06 16.39
N PRO A 38 14.56 7.18 17.07
CA PRO A 38 14.85 8.46 16.42
C PRO A 38 16.02 8.42 15.42
N ALA A 39 17.07 7.65 15.73
CA ALA A 39 18.23 7.53 14.83
C ALA A 39 17.88 6.83 13.51
N ARG A 40 17.02 5.79 13.55
CA ARG A 40 16.49 5.16 12.34
C ARG A 40 15.64 6.16 11.55
N ASP A 41 14.72 6.85 12.22
CA ASP A 41 13.82 7.79 11.55
C ASP A 41 14.59 8.95 10.90
N ALA A 42 15.55 9.54 11.62
CA ALA A 42 16.42 10.60 11.10
C ALA A 42 17.27 10.13 9.90
N LEU A 43 17.80 8.91 9.95
CA LEU A 43 18.53 8.32 8.84
C LEU A 43 17.65 8.21 7.60
N LEU A 44 16.46 7.62 7.74
CA LEU A 44 15.55 7.37 6.61
C LEU A 44 14.97 8.68 6.05
N LEU A 45 14.67 9.65 6.91
CA LEU A 45 14.33 11.01 6.52
C LEU A 45 15.43 11.62 5.64
N ARG A 46 16.69 11.54 6.07
CA ARG A 46 17.81 12.10 5.32
C ARG A 46 18.06 11.38 4.00
N VAL A 47 17.96 10.04 3.96
CA VAL A 47 18.07 9.25 2.72
C VAL A 47 17.02 9.68 1.70
N ILE A 48 15.79 9.90 2.14
CA ILE A 48 14.68 10.28 1.27
C ILE A 48 14.72 11.76 0.89
N GLY A 49 15.34 12.61 1.71
CA GLY A 49 15.41 14.06 1.50
C GLY A 49 14.23 14.79 2.14
N SER A 50 13.85 14.41 3.36
CA SER A 50 12.75 14.98 4.13
C SER A 50 13.22 15.45 5.53
N PRO A 51 12.52 16.40 6.18
CA PRO A 51 11.43 17.22 5.62
C PRO A 51 11.96 18.21 4.57
N ASP A 52 11.24 18.35 3.46
CA ASP A 52 11.59 19.28 2.40
C ASP A 52 10.51 20.38 2.26
N PRO A 53 10.82 21.64 2.65
CA PRO A 53 9.87 22.75 2.50
C PRO A 53 9.53 23.07 1.04
N TYR A 54 10.32 22.60 0.07
CA TYR A 54 10.04 22.77 -1.36
C TYR A 54 9.13 21.68 -1.93
N ALA A 55 8.88 20.61 -1.16
CA ALA A 55 8.12 19.43 -1.58
C ALA A 55 8.60 18.86 -2.93
N LYS A 56 9.92 18.75 -3.11
CA LYS A 56 10.59 18.20 -4.30
C LYS A 56 11.51 17.01 -3.99
N GLN A 57 11.98 16.88 -2.76
CA GLN A 57 12.95 15.87 -2.31
C GLN A 57 14.22 15.84 -3.18
N ILE A 58 14.66 17.01 -3.66
CA ILE A 58 15.81 17.14 -4.58
C ILE A 58 17.12 16.67 -3.94
N ASP A 59 17.25 16.80 -2.62
CA ASP A 59 18.45 16.40 -1.87
C ASP A 59 18.30 15.02 -1.21
N GLY A 60 17.69 14.08 -1.93
CA GLY A 60 17.50 12.71 -1.47
C GLY A 60 16.96 11.77 -2.55
N MET A 61 16.64 10.55 -2.15
CA MET A 61 16.14 9.49 -3.04
C MET A 61 14.62 9.57 -3.30
N GLY A 62 13.93 10.45 -2.59
CA GLY A 62 12.50 10.67 -2.70
C GLY A 62 12.10 11.26 -4.05
N GLY A 63 10.88 10.95 -4.50
CA GLY A 63 10.31 11.49 -5.74
C GLY A 63 9.18 12.49 -5.55
N ALA A 64 9.04 13.06 -4.35
CA ALA A 64 8.00 14.02 -3.97
C ALA A 64 6.55 13.56 -4.19
N THR A 65 6.30 12.25 -4.11
CA THR A 65 4.95 11.68 -4.07
C THR A 65 4.90 10.60 -2.99
N SER A 66 3.70 10.32 -2.47
CA SER A 66 3.52 9.23 -1.50
C SER A 66 3.96 7.87 -2.05
N SER A 67 3.89 7.66 -3.37
CA SER A 67 4.30 6.43 -4.07
C SER A 67 5.81 6.28 -4.23
N THR A 68 6.58 7.33 -3.98
CA THR A 68 8.04 7.39 -4.18
C THR A 68 8.81 7.94 -2.98
N SER A 69 8.14 8.13 -1.83
CA SER A 69 8.72 8.53 -0.55
C SER A 69 8.58 7.38 0.45
N LYS A 70 9.33 6.30 0.21
CA LYS A 70 9.13 5.00 0.86
C LYS A 70 10.45 4.33 1.18
N THR A 71 10.52 3.72 2.36
CA THR A 71 11.67 2.93 2.80
C THR A 71 11.23 1.56 3.26
N VAL A 72 12.10 0.57 3.09
CA VAL A 72 11.87 -0.82 3.46
C VAL A 72 13.10 -1.36 4.17
N ILE A 73 12.90 -2.02 5.30
CA ILE A 73 13.95 -2.74 6.03
C ILE A 73 13.55 -4.20 6.10
N LEU A 74 14.43 -5.08 5.64
CA LEU A 74 14.26 -6.53 5.76
C LEU A 74 15.31 -7.14 6.70
N SER A 75 14.89 -8.15 7.45
CA SER A 75 15.77 -9.00 8.25
C SER A 75 15.33 -10.45 8.14
N GLN A 76 16.23 -11.39 8.43
CA GLN A 76 15.85 -12.79 8.57
C GLN A 76 14.77 -12.89 9.66
N SER A 77 13.70 -13.64 9.36
CA SER A 77 12.61 -13.83 10.32
C SER A 77 13.04 -14.75 11.46
N THR A 78 12.61 -14.42 12.67
CA THR A 78 12.65 -15.32 13.84
C THR A 78 11.31 -16.00 14.11
N ARG A 79 10.26 -15.62 13.36
CA ARG A 79 8.93 -16.21 13.45
C ARG A 79 8.93 -17.59 12.79
N PRO A 80 8.30 -18.61 13.41
CA PRO A 80 8.01 -19.87 12.74
C PRO A 80 7.31 -19.63 11.41
N ASP A 81 7.62 -20.48 10.43
CA ASP A 81 7.01 -20.47 9.09
C ASP A 81 7.15 -19.19 8.27
N HIS A 82 8.11 -18.33 8.60
CA HIS A 82 8.42 -17.13 7.84
C HIS A 82 9.91 -17.10 7.48
N ASP A 83 10.22 -16.62 6.28
CA ASP A 83 11.59 -16.53 5.78
C ASP A 83 12.21 -15.16 6.13
N VAL A 84 11.40 -14.10 6.03
CA VAL A 84 11.87 -12.71 6.16
C VAL A 84 10.87 -11.83 6.90
N ASP A 85 11.37 -10.97 7.79
CA ASP A 85 10.61 -9.89 8.40
C ASP A 85 10.67 -8.64 7.51
N TYR A 86 9.51 -8.03 7.27
CA TYR A 86 9.34 -6.85 6.42
C TYR A 86 8.79 -5.68 7.23
N LEU A 87 9.59 -4.63 7.34
CA LEU A 87 9.18 -3.35 7.92
C LEU A 87 9.11 -2.26 6.83
N PHE A 88 7.97 -1.58 6.76
CA PHE A 88 7.70 -0.48 5.84
C PHE A 88 7.63 0.85 6.58
N GLY A 89 8.38 1.85 6.09
CA GLY A 89 8.31 3.23 6.55
C GLY A 89 7.81 4.18 5.46
N GLN A 90 6.65 4.80 5.67
CA GLN A 90 6.16 5.88 4.83
C GLN A 90 6.77 7.19 5.31
N VAL A 91 7.67 7.77 4.52
CA VAL A 91 8.34 9.03 4.89
C VAL A 91 7.48 10.20 4.45
N ALA A 92 7.14 11.09 5.39
CA ALA A 92 6.43 12.33 5.08
C ALA A 92 7.33 13.26 4.24
N ILE A 93 6.74 14.02 3.33
CA ILE A 93 7.50 14.92 2.45
C ILE A 93 7.82 16.21 3.20
N ASP A 94 6.84 16.77 3.88
CA ASP A 94 6.82 18.09 4.51
C ASP A 94 7.16 18.07 6.01
N LYS A 95 7.15 16.90 6.65
CA LYS A 95 7.34 16.72 8.09
C LYS A 95 8.48 15.76 8.41
N ALA A 96 9.17 16.00 9.52
CA ALA A 96 10.18 15.09 10.06
C ALA A 96 9.50 13.88 10.73
N PHE A 97 8.87 13.04 9.92
CA PHE A 97 8.05 11.92 10.39
C PHE A 97 8.16 10.72 9.45
N VAL A 98 8.34 9.54 10.03
CA VAL A 98 8.24 8.24 9.36
C VAL A 98 7.07 7.50 9.97
N ASP A 99 6.07 7.19 9.14
CA ASP A 99 4.89 6.44 9.57
C ASP A 99 5.13 4.94 9.40
N TRP A 100 5.10 4.22 10.52
CA TRP A 100 5.28 2.77 10.62
C TRP A 100 3.97 2.01 10.84
N SER A 101 2.81 2.67 10.77
CA SER A 101 1.50 2.11 11.18
C SER A 101 0.85 1.16 10.17
N GLY A 102 1.43 0.99 8.98
CA GLY A 102 0.77 0.24 7.90
C GLY A 102 1.74 -0.51 7.01
N ASN A 103 1.17 -1.21 6.04
CA ASN A 103 1.91 -1.94 5.01
C ASN A 103 1.88 -1.18 3.66
N CYS A 104 2.89 -1.42 2.82
CA CYS A 104 2.84 -1.08 1.39
C CYS A 104 2.72 -2.34 0.52
N GLY A 105 1.49 -2.68 0.13
CA GLY A 105 1.22 -3.87 -0.69
C GLY A 105 1.85 -3.83 -2.10
N ASN A 106 2.17 -2.65 -2.64
CA ASN A 106 2.91 -2.55 -3.90
C ASN A 106 4.38 -2.97 -3.71
N LEU A 107 5.02 -2.53 -2.62
CA LEU A 107 6.42 -2.90 -2.34
C LEU A 107 6.55 -4.35 -1.85
N SER A 108 5.48 -4.99 -1.35
CA SER A 108 5.48 -6.44 -1.08
C SER A 108 5.91 -7.29 -2.28
N ALA A 109 5.64 -6.84 -3.52
CA ALA A 109 6.11 -7.52 -4.74
C ALA A 109 7.64 -7.53 -4.87
N ALA A 110 8.30 -6.49 -4.35
CA ALA A 110 9.75 -6.35 -4.35
C ALA A 110 10.40 -7.02 -3.14
N VAL A 111 9.68 -7.20 -2.03
CA VAL A 111 10.22 -7.79 -0.79
C VAL A 111 10.71 -9.21 -1.02
N GLY A 112 9.92 -10.08 -1.66
CA GLY A 112 10.33 -11.46 -1.95
C GLY A 112 11.59 -11.52 -2.82
N SER A 113 11.62 -10.68 -3.88
CA SER A 113 12.77 -10.58 -4.78
C SER A 113 14.03 -10.08 -4.05
N PHE A 114 13.90 -9.01 -3.26
CA PHE A 114 15.02 -8.47 -2.49
C PHE A 114 15.52 -9.47 -1.45
N ALA A 115 14.63 -10.17 -0.72
CA ALA A 115 15.01 -11.16 0.28
C ALA A 115 15.84 -12.31 -0.32
N ILE A 116 15.49 -12.77 -1.53
CA ILE A 116 16.26 -13.78 -2.26
C ILE A 116 17.63 -13.22 -2.65
N SER A 117 17.65 -12.09 -3.38
CA SER A 117 18.90 -11.50 -3.89
C SER A 117 19.84 -11.01 -2.79
N SER A 118 19.32 -10.69 -1.61
CA SER A 118 20.09 -10.20 -0.47
C SER A 118 20.51 -11.30 0.52
N GLY A 119 20.20 -12.56 0.22
CA GLY A 119 20.59 -13.73 1.01
C GLY A 119 19.83 -13.89 2.33
N LEU A 120 18.59 -13.41 2.40
CA LEU A 120 17.72 -13.53 3.59
C LEU A 120 16.80 -14.75 3.54
N VAL A 121 16.72 -15.44 2.39
CA VAL A 121 15.96 -16.68 2.21
C VAL A 121 16.92 -17.86 2.21
N GLU A 122 16.53 -18.95 2.88
CA GLU A 122 17.31 -20.18 2.91
C GLU A 122 17.54 -20.73 1.50
N PRO A 123 18.79 -21.05 1.10
CA PRO A 123 19.10 -21.52 -0.25
C PRO A 123 18.33 -22.77 -0.69
N SER A 124 17.95 -23.65 0.24
CA SER A 124 17.16 -24.86 -0.03
C SER A 124 15.74 -24.55 -0.56
N ARG A 125 15.23 -23.34 -0.30
CA ARG A 125 13.92 -22.86 -0.75
C ARG A 125 13.97 -22.15 -2.11
N ILE A 126 15.16 -21.94 -2.66
CA ILE A 126 15.36 -21.25 -3.94
C ILE A 126 15.71 -22.31 -5.00
N PRO A 127 14.80 -22.64 -5.92
CA PRO A 127 15.09 -23.61 -6.97
C PRO A 127 16.11 -23.05 -7.98
N ARG A 128 16.77 -23.91 -8.76
CA ARG A 128 17.61 -23.44 -9.88
C ARG A 128 16.76 -22.73 -10.94
N ASN A 129 15.58 -23.28 -11.25
CA ASN A 129 14.60 -22.72 -12.18
C ASN A 129 13.20 -23.03 -11.64
N GLY A 130 12.24 -22.11 -11.77
CA GLY A 130 10.86 -22.30 -11.31
C GLY A 130 10.35 -21.12 -10.50
N VAL A 131 9.67 -21.39 -9.38
CA VAL A 131 9.10 -20.36 -8.51
C VAL A 131 9.57 -20.61 -7.07
N ALA A 132 10.12 -19.58 -6.43
CA ALA A 132 10.39 -19.56 -5.00
C ALA A 132 9.20 -18.95 -4.26
N THR A 133 8.64 -19.69 -3.31
CA THR A 133 7.58 -19.19 -2.42
C THR A 133 8.23 -18.59 -1.16
N VAL A 134 8.28 -17.26 -1.11
CA VAL A 134 8.83 -16.49 0.02
C VAL A 134 7.72 -16.13 0.99
N ARG A 135 7.89 -16.53 2.25
CA ARG A 135 6.96 -16.29 3.35
C ARG A 135 7.41 -15.05 4.11
N ILE A 136 6.64 -13.98 4.00
CA ILE A 136 7.00 -12.66 4.51
C ILE A 136 6.17 -12.38 5.75
N TRP A 137 6.83 -12.12 6.87
CA TRP A 137 6.19 -11.58 8.06
C TRP A 137 6.13 -10.06 7.93
N GLN A 138 4.93 -9.51 7.75
CA GLN A 138 4.72 -8.07 7.69
C GLN A 138 4.72 -7.52 9.13
N ALA A 139 5.85 -6.95 9.54
CA ALA A 139 6.11 -6.58 10.93
C ALA A 139 5.35 -5.33 11.41
N ASN A 140 4.86 -4.47 10.51
CA ASN A 140 4.04 -3.31 10.88
C ASN A 140 2.65 -3.72 11.36
N ILE A 141 2.06 -4.75 10.73
CA ILE A 141 0.66 -5.15 10.97
C ILE A 141 0.50 -6.56 11.53
N GLY A 142 1.59 -7.30 11.68
CA GLY A 142 1.58 -8.66 12.22
C GLY A 142 0.84 -9.67 11.34
N LYS A 143 1.06 -9.64 10.02
CA LYS A 143 0.35 -10.51 9.06
C LYS A 143 1.30 -11.21 8.09
N THR A 144 0.88 -12.37 7.60
CA THR A 144 1.63 -13.16 6.61
C THR A 144 1.32 -12.69 5.19
N ILE A 145 2.37 -12.51 4.39
CA ILE A 145 2.27 -12.30 2.94
C ILE A 145 3.09 -13.39 2.25
N ILE A 146 2.53 -14.02 1.23
CA ILE A 146 3.24 -14.97 0.39
C ILE A 146 3.58 -14.31 -0.93
N ALA A 147 4.85 -14.36 -1.32
CA ALA A 147 5.32 -13.91 -2.62
C ALA A 147 5.82 -15.09 -3.44
N HIS A 148 5.23 -15.29 -4.61
CA HIS A 148 5.65 -16.29 -5.58
C HIS A 148 6.60 -15.65 -6.58
N VAL A 149 7.90 -15.78 -6.34
CA VAL A 149 8.95 -15.10 -7.10
C VAL A 149 9.49 -16.05 -8.17
N PRO A 150 9.42 -15.71 -9.46
CA PRO A 150 9.98 -16.53 -10.52
C PRO A 150 11.51 -16.51 -10.45
N ILE A 151 12.13 -17.68 -10.66
CA ILE A 151 13.57 -17.91 -10.57
C ILE A 151 14.08 -18.52 -11.87
N THR A 152 15.17 -17.97 -12.39
CA THR A 152 15.90 -18.49 -13.55
C THR A 152 17.39 -18.52 -13.25
N GLU A 153 18.03 -19.67 -13.48
CA GLU A 153 19.44 -19.90 -13.21
C GLU A 153 19.89 -19.50 -11.79
N GLY A 154 19.03 -19.79 -10.80
CA GLY A 154 19.24 -19.53 -9.37
C GLY A 154 19.16 -18.05 -8.99
N GLN A 155 18.66 -17.19 -9.88
CA GLN A 155 18.50 -15.75 -9.68
C GLN A 155 17.05 -15.35 -9.88
N VAL A 156 16.64 -14.22 -9.27
CA VAL A 156 15.31 -13.65 -9.50
C VAL A 156 15.13 -13.33 -10.98
N GLN A 157 14.04 -13.84 -11.58
CA GLN A 157 13.62 -13.46 -12.92
C GLN A 157 12.85 -12.14 -12.85
N GLU A 158 13.50 -11.03 -13.19
CA GLU A 158 12.89 -9.69 -13.12
C GLU A 158 12.17 -9.29 -14.41
N THR A 159 12.67 -9.73 -15.57
CA THR A 159 12.12 -9.38 -16.89
C THR A 159 11.01 -10.34 -17.31
N GLY A 160 10.09 -9.87 -18.15
CA GLY A 160 8.94 -10.65 -18.60
C GLY A 160 7.99 -9.79 -19.42
N ASP A 161 6.83 -10.35 -19.74
CA ASP A 161 5.77 -9.76 -20.56
C ASP A 161 4.52 -9.38 -19.76
N PHE A 162 4.53 -9.55 -18.43
CA PHE A 162 3.41 -9.16 -17.58
C PHE A 162 3.32 -7.63 -17.49
N GLU A 163 2.20 -7.12 -17.97
CA GLU A 163 1.83 -5.71 -17.88
C GLU A 163 1.03 -5.42 -16.61
N LEU A 164 1.33 -4.27 -16.00
CA LEU A 164 0.59 -3.74 -14.85
C LEU A 164 0.22 -2.29 -15.15
N ASP A 165 -1.07 -1.98 -15.26
CA ASP A 165 -1.52 -0.61 -15.52
C ASP A 165 -0.97 0.35 -14.45
N GLY A 166 -0.28 1.41 -14.89
CA GLY A 166 0.51 2.32 -14.05
C GLY A 166 2.01 1.97 -13.93
N VAL A 167 2.46 0.90 -14.57
CA VAL A 167 3.89 0.58 -14.80
C VAL A 167 4.16 0.67 -16.30
N THR A 168 5.17 1.44 -16.68
CA THR A 168 5.45 1.76 -18.09
C THR A 168 5.93 0.59 -18.94
N PHE A 169 6.68 -0.34 -18.34
CA PHE A 169 7.31 -1.46 -19.06
C PHE A 169 6.93 -2.79 -18.42
N PRO A 170 6.73 -3.85 -19.22
CA PRO A 170 6.45 -5.17 -18.69
C PRO A 170 7.63 -5.75 -17.92
N ALA A 171 7.33 -6.71 -17.05
CA ALA A 171 8.30 -7.40 -16.20
C ALA A 171 7.77 -8.81 -15.88
N ALA A 172 8.50 -9.59 -15.08
CA ALA A 172 7.97 -10.87 -14.62
C ALA A 172 6.78 -10.67 -13.66
N GLU A 173 5.79 -11.55 -13.77
CA GLU A 173 4.68 -11.59 -12.82
C GLU A 173 5.16 -12.10 -11.46
N VAL A 174 4.77 -11.41 -10.40
CA VAL A 174 4.91 -11.84 -9.01
C VAL A 174 3.52 -11.89 -8.41
N GLN A 175 3.03 -13.11 -8.16
CA GLN A 175 1.76 -13.31 -7.47
C GLN A 175 1.96 -13.11 -5.96
N LEU A 176 1.05 -12.34 -5.36
CA LEU A 176 1.02 -12.07 -3.93
C LEU A 176 -0.26 -12.64 -3.31
N GLU A 177 -0.10 -13.21 -2.12
CA GLU A 177 -1.20 -13.64 -1.27
C GLU A 177 -1.09 -12.92 0.07
N PHE A 178 -2.16 -12.25 0.47
CA PHE A 178 -2.29 -11.66 1.80
C PHE A 178 -3.17 -12.61 2.60
N LEU A 179 -2.58 -13.34 3.53
CA LEU A 179 -3.28 -14.34 4.33
C LEU A 179 -3.95 -13.65 5.51
N ASP A 180 -5.18 -14.08 5.81
CA ASP A 180 -6.03 -13.54 6.87
C ASP A 180 -5.97 -12.01 6.94
N PRO A 181 -6.27 -11.30 5.83
CA PRO A 181 -6.02 -9.87 5.72
C PRO A 181 -6.91 -9.03 6.64
N ALA A 182 -7.98 -9.62 7.18
CA ALA A 182 -8.77 -9.04 8.27
C ALA A 182 -7.95 -9.04 9.55
N ALA A 183 -7.96 -7.93 10.27
CA ALA A 183 -7.26 -7.85 11.55
C ALA A 183 -7.96 -8.75 12.60
N ASP A 184 -7.18 -9.57 13.30
CA ASP A 184 -7.65 -10.34 14.46
C ASP A 184 -7.73 -9.43 15.69
N GLU A 185 -8.52 -9.79 16.70
CA GLU A 185 -8.73 -9.05 17.96
C GLU A 185 -7.49 -9.00 18.89
N GLY A 186 -6.29 -8.81 18.33
CA GLY A 186 -5.02 -8.64 19.06
C GLY A 186 -4.57 -7.18 19.17
N GLU A 187 -3.38 -6.95 19.75
CA GLU A 187 -2.78 -5.62 19.92
C GLU A 187 -2.61 -4.89 18.57
N GLY A 188 -3.57 -4.01 18.25
CA GLY A 188 -3.61 -3.20 17.03
C GLY A 188 -4.53 -3.73 15.93
N GLY A 189 -5.19 -4.87 16.13
CA GLY A 189 -6.14 -5.44 15.18
C GLY A 189 -7.59 -5.30 15.66
N GLY A 190 -8.44 -4.69 14.84
CA GLY A 190 -9.89 -4.61 15.08
C GLY A 190 -10.65 -5.40 14.03
N ALA A 191 -11.88 -5.83 14.35
CA ALA A 191 -12.77 -6.59 13.47
C ALA A 191 -12.79 -6.07 12.03
N MET A 192 -13.01 -6.98 11.06
CA MET A 192 -13.04 -6.61 9.63
C MET A 192 -14.00 -5.46 9.34
N PHE A 193 -15.15 -5.40 10.02
CA PHE A 193 -16.02 -4.24 10.05
C PHE A 193 -16.05 -3.67 11.47
N PRO A 194 -15.20 -2.68 11.80
CA PRO A 194 -15.06 -2.17 13.16
C PRO A 194 -16.37 -1.60 13.76
N THR A 195 -17.33 -1.24 12.92
CA THR A 195 -18.65 -0.73 13.33
C THR A 195 -19.68 -1.83 13.55
N GLY A 196 -19.38 -3.08 13.16
CA GLY A 196 -20.33 -4.19 13.09
C GLY A 196 -21.24 -4.16 11.85
N ASN A 197 -21.16 -3.14 11.00
CA ASN A 197 -22.04 -2.96 9.85
C ASN A 197 -21.29 -3.09 8.53
N LEU A 198 -21.94 -3.64 7.50
CA LEU A 198 -21.42 -3.61 6.12
C LEU A 198 -21.47 -2.21 5.51
N VAL A 199 -22.47 -1.42 5.90
CA VAL A 199 -22.68 -0.04 5.48
C VAL A 199 -23.20 0.77 6.68
N ASP A 200 -22.55 1.87 6.99
CA ASP A 200 -22.96 2.86 7.99
C ASP A 200 -23.45 4.15 7.31
N ASP A 201 -24.22 4.94 8.06
CA ASP A 201 -24.39 6.37 7.79
C ASP A 201 -23.24 7.12 8.48
N LEU A 202 -22.31 7.66 7.70
CA LEU A 202 -21.17 8.44 8.19
C LEU A 202 -21.52 9.93 8.18
N GLU A 203 -21.76 10.48 9.36
CA GLU A 203 -21.99 11.91 9.56
C GLU A 203 -20.66 12.68 9.56
N VAL A 204 -20.57 13.70 8.70
CA VAL A 204 -19.41 14.58 8.58
C VAL A 204 -19.90 16.03 8.72
N PRO A 205 -19.81 16.63 9.92
CA PRO A 205 -20.25 18.00 10.19
C PRO A 205 -19.73 19.01 9.17
N GLY A 206 -20.64 19.82 8.62
CA GLY A 206 -20.33 20.82 7.59
C GLY A 206 -20.12 20.26 6.18
N VAL A 207 -20.15 18.94 5.99
CA VAL A 207 -19.97 18.29 4.68
C VAL A 207 -21.22 17.51 4.27
N GLY A 208 -21.80 16.70 5.17
CA GLY A 208 -23.00 15.91 4.92
C GLY A 208 -22.97 14.54 5.60
N THR A 209 -24.00 13.74 5.34
CA THR A 209 -24.07 12.34 5.77
C THR A 209 -24.03 11.44 4.55
N PHE A 210 -23.15 10.44 4.55
CA PHE A 210 -22.90 9.57 3.41
C PHE A 210 -23.01 8.10 3.81
N LYS A 211 -23.50 7.27 2.90
CA LYS A 211 -23.32 5.82 3.08
C LYS A 211 -21.83 5.51 2.98
N ALA A 212 -21.33 4.72 3.92
CA ALA A 212 -19.92 4.33 3.96
C ALA A 212 -19.76 2.86 4.35
N THR A 213 -18.88 2.13 3.66
CA THR A 213 -18.33 0.87 4.17
C THR A 213 -16.99 1.19 4.84
N LEU A 214 -16.86 0.83 6.12
CA LEU A 214 -15.63 1.02 6.89
C LEU A 214 -15.03 -0.36 7.16
N ILE A 215 -13.98 -0.72 6.41
CA ILE A 215 -13.40 -2.07 6.43
C ILE A 215 -11.94 -2.04 6.88
N ASN A 216 -11.53 -3.05 7.66
CA ASN A 216 -10.17 -3.27 8.09
C ASN A 216 -9.62 -4.58 7.49
N ALA A 217 -9.30 -4.55 6.20
CA ALA A 217 -8.70 -5.67 5.48
C ALA A 217 -7.55 -5.19 4.60
N GLY A 218 -6.33 -5.67 4.86
CA GLY A 218 -5.09 -5.18 4.24
C GLY A 218 -4.65 -3.80 4.72
N ILE A 219 -5.56 -2.82 4.77
CA ILE A 219 -5.41 -1.53 5.47
C ILE A 219 -6.80 -0.98 5.82
N PRO A 220 -6.98 -0.30 6.97
CA PRO A 220 -8.23 0.38 7.28
C PRO A 220 -8.63 1.34 6.15
N THR A 221 -9.80 1.15 5.56
CA THR A 221 -10.29 1.88 4.38
C THR A 221 -11.76 2.24 4.52
N ILE A 222 -12.05 3.50 4.24
CA ILE A 222 -13.41 4.05 4.16
C ILE A 222 -13.78 4.12 2.68
N PHE A 223 -14.84 3.42 2.29
CA PHE A 223 -15.42 3.49 0.94
C PHE A 223 -16.74 4.27 1.00
N VAL A 224 -16.90 5.26 0.13
CA VAL A 224 -18.15 6.01 -0.09
C VAL A 224 -18.58 5.92 -1.55
N ASN A 225 -19.86 6.15 -1.87
CA ASN A 225 -20.26 6.23 -3.27
C ASN A 225 -19.79 7.55 -3.90
N ALA A 226 -19.30 7.49 -5.14
CA ALA A 226 -18.90 8.68 -5.88
C ALA A 226 -20.05 9.69 -6.01
N SER A 227 -21.27 9.20 -6.31
CA SER A 227 -22.47 10.02 -6.47
C SER A 227 -22.80 10.83 -5.22
N ASP A 228 -22.64 10.23 -4.03
CA ASP A 228 -23.01 10.85 -2.75
C ASP A 228 -22.08 12.03 -2.41
N ILE A 229 -20.86 12.02 -2.98
CA ILE A 229 -19.88 13.09 -2.83
C ILE A 229 -19.74 13.96 -4.08
N GLY A 230 -20.59 13.79 -5.10
CA GLY A 230 -20.64 14.65 -6.29
C GLY A 230 -19.61 14.32 -7.38
N TYR A 231 -19.13 13.08 -7.42
CA TYR A 231 -18.17 12.57 -8.42
C TYR A 231 -18.78 11.46 -9.27
N ALA A 232 -18.20 11.24 -10.44
CA ALA A 232 -18.58 10.17 -11.37
C ALA A 232 -17.83 8.85 -11.10
N GLY A 233 -16.66 8.90 -10.43
CA GLY A 233 -15.78 7.74 -10.24
C GLY A 233 -14.71 7.59 -11.33
N THR A 234 -14.75 8.42 -12.37
CA THR A 234 -13.83 8.40 -13.51
C THR A 234 -12.69 9.42 -13.39
N GLU A 235 -12.68 10.25 -12.35
CA GLU A 235 -11.76 11.38 -12.17
C GLU A 235 -10.28 10.97 -12.24
N LEU A 236 -9.46 11.82 -12.86
CA LEU A 236 -8.00 11.71 -12.84
C LEU A 236 -7.39 12.68 -11.80
N GLN A 237 -6.08 12.59 -11.59
CA GLN A 237 -5.39 13.36 -10.56
C GLN A 237 -5.62 14.87 -10.68
N ASP A 238 -5.59 15.43 -11.88
CA ASP A 238 -5.74 16.88 -12.09
C ASP A 238 -7.11 17.42 -11.68
N ALA A 239 -8.15 16.58 -11.71
CA ALA A 239 -9.50 16.97 -11.31
C ALA A 239 -9.66 17.11 -9.78
N ILE A 240 -8.76 16.52 -8.98
CA ILE A 240 -8.88 16.48 -7.51
C ILE A 240 -7.66 17.11 -6.82
N ASN A 241 -6.44 16.83 -7.29
CA ASN A 241 -5.21 17.23 -6.61
C ASN A 241 -4.89 18.72 -6.68
N GLY A 242 -5.54 19.44 -7.61
CA GLY A 242 -5.50 20.89 -7.75
C GLY A 242 -6.62 21.62 -7.01
N ASP A 243 -7.63 20.91 -6.50
CA ASP A 243 -8.77 21.49 -5.79
C ASP A 243 -8.59 21.36 -4.28
N ALA A 244 -8.14 22.45 -3.64
CA ALA A 244 -7.95 22.49 -2.21
C ALA A 244 -9.23 22.19 -1.41
N GLN A 245 -10.41 22.60 -1.91
CA GLN A 245 -11.68 22.35 -1.21
C GLN A 245 -12.05 20.87 -1.27
N ALA A 246 -11.85 20.22 -2.42
CA ALA A 246 -12.02 18.77 -2.54
C ALA A 246 -11.10 18.01 -1.58
N LEU A 247 -9.81 18.39 -1.51
CA LEU A 247 -8.85 17.74 -0.61
C LEU A 247 -9.22 17.92 0.87
N THR A 248 -9.65 19.12 1.28
CA THR A 248 -10.15 19.38 2.64
C THR A 248 -11.39 18.53 2.93
N ARG A 249 -12.32 18.41 1.98
CA ARG A 249 -13.52 17.59 2.12
C ARG A 249 -13.18 16.11 2.31
N PHE A 250 -12.26 15.57 1.51
CA PHE A 250 -11.83 14.18 1.67
C PHE A 250 -11.12 13.93 3.01
N GLU A 251 -10.31 14.87 3.48
CA GLU A 251 -9.67 14.76 4.80
C GLU A 251 -10.70 14.78 5.93
N ALA A 252 -11.74 15.63 5.83
CA ALA A 252 -12.83 15.65 6.80
C ALA A 252 -13.58 14.30 6.85
N ILE A 253 -13.91 13.72 5.69
CA ILE A 253 -14.53 12.38 5.61
C ILE A 253 -13.62 11.33 6.23
N ARG A 254 -12.31 11.37 5.91
CA ARG A 254 -11.33 10.42 6.43
C ARG A 254 -11.20 10.51 7.95
N ALA A 255 -11.09 11.71 8.51
CA ALA A 255 -10.95 11.93 9.94
C ALA A 255 -12.18 11.44 10.73
N HIS A 256 -13.38 11.73 10.25
CA HIS A 256 -14.62 11.26 10.90
C HIS A 256 -14.79 9.74 10.75
N GLY A 257 -14.45 9.16 9.60
CA GLY A 257 -14.41 7.72 9.44
C GLY A 257 -13.38 7.06 10.36
N ALA A 258 -12.22 7.68 10.58
CA ALA A 258 -11.22 7.18 11.52
C ALA A 258 -11.73 7.14 12.97
N VAL A 259 -12.45 8.18 13.41
CA VAL A 259 -13.16 8.18 14.71
C VAL A 259 -14.21 7.07 14.75
N ARG A 260 -15.03 6.96 13.70
CA ARG A 260 -16.10 5.94 13.62
C ARG A 260 -15.57 4.51 13.65
N MET A 261 -14.37 4.28 13.12
CA MET A 261 -13.65 3.00 13.17
C MET A 261 -12.94 2.74 14.50
N GLY A 262 -12.91 3.71 15.43
CA GLY A 262 -12.16 3.59 16.69
C GLY A 262 -10.64 3.67 16.53
N LEU A 263 -10.13 4.20 15.40
CA LEU A 263 -8.69 4.33 15.14
C LEU A 263 -8.06 5.56 15.81
N ILE A 264 -8.90 6.55 16.12
CA ILE A 264 -8.57 7.78 16.84
C ILE A 264 -9.79 8.16 17.70
N GLU A 265 -9.56 8.87 18.80
CA GLU A 265 -10.64 9.30 19.72
C GLU A 265 -11.28 10.61 19.29
N HIS A 266 -10.50 11.50 18.67
CA HIS A 266 -10.94 12.83 18.24
C HIS A 266 -10.38 13.20 16.88
N VAL A 267 -11.14 13.95 16.08
CA VAL A 267 -10.79 14.31 14.69
C VAL A 267 -9.45 15.05 14.57
N ASP A 268 -9.05 15.83 15.58
CA ASP A 268 -7.78 16.56 15.59
C ASP A 268 -6.55 15.63 15.57
N GLN A 269 -6.69 14.41 16.07
CA GLN A 269 -5.62 13.40 16.05
C GLN A 269 -5.31 12.93 14.61
N ALA A 270 -6.23 13.13 13.66
CA ALA A 270 -6.06 12.73 12.26
C ALA A 270 -4.86 13.43 11.60
N ALA A 271 -4.50 14.64 12.03
CA ALA A 271 -3.35 15.40 11.52
C ALA A 271 -1.99 14.70 11.81
N GLY A 272 -1.92 13.95 12.91
CA GLY A 272 -0.76 13.12 13.28
C GLY A 272 -0.81 11.70 12.71
N ARG A 273 -1.95 11.29 12.12
CA ARG A 273 -2.19 9.95 11.57
C ARG A 273 -2.71 10.03 10.13
N GLN A 274 -1.82 10.41 9.21
CA GLN A 274 -2.16 10.63 7.80
C GLN A 274 -2.13 9.35 6.96
N HIS A 275 -1.42 8.31 7.40
CA HIS A 275 -1.31 7.08 6.63
C HIS A 275 -2.57 6.20 6.71
N THR A 276 -3.23 6.12 7.86
CA THR A 276 -4.42 5.27 8.08
C THR A 276 -5.53 6.02 8.82
N PRO A 277 -6.82 5.76 8.52
CA PRO A 277 -7.32 4.95 7.42
C PRO A 277 -7.12 5.63 6.05
N LYS A 278 -7.34 4.88 4.97
CA LYS A 278 -7.51 5.43 3.61
C LYS A 278 -8.95 5.86 3.40
N VAL A 279 -9.16 6.81 2.49
CA VAL A 279 -10.49 7.15 1.97
C VAL A 279 -10.51 6.90 0.47
N ALA A 280 -11.55 6.22 0.02
CA ALA A 280 -11.78 5.88 -1.38
C ALA A 280 -13.26 6.06 -1.73
N PHE A 281 -13.53 6.32 -3.00
CA PHE A 281 -14.88 6.37 -3.52
C PHE A 281 -15.06 5.40 -4.68
N VAL A 282 -16.27 4.84 -4.77
CA VAL A 282 -16.63 3.78 -5.70
C VAL A 282 -17.80 4.17 -6.58
N ALA A 283 -17.84 3.64 -7.80
CA ALA A 283 -18.96 3.80 -8.70
C ALA A 283 -19.16 2.52 -9.54
N PRO A 284 -20.37 2.30 -10.09
CA PRO A 284 -20.60 1.31 -11.13
C PRO A 284 -19.63 1.47 -12.32
N PRO A 285 -19.45 0.43 -13.15
CA PRO A 285 -18.52 0.49 -14.27
C PRO A 285 -18.97 1.55 -15.29
N SER A 286 -18.02 2.37 -15.74
CA SER A 286 -18.22 3.38 -16.78
C SER A 286 -16.95 3.55 -17.59
N THR A 287 -17.09 3.79 -18.89
CA THR A 287 -15.95 3.98 -19.80
C THR A 287 -15.23 5.29 -19.44
N TYR A 288 -13.90 5.25 -19.40
CA TYR A 288 -13.07 6.45 -19.18
C TYR A 288 -11.72 6.32 -19.89
N THR A 289 -11.05 7.46 -20.05
CA THR A 289 -9.67 7.50 -20.54
C THR A 289 -8.73 7.52 -19.34
N ALA A 290 -7.86 6.52 -19.22
CA ALA A 290 -6.83 6.45 -18.20
C ALA A 290 -5.76 7.53 -18.38
N SER A 291 -4.96 7.76 -17.34
CA SER A 291 -3.86 8.75 -17.35
C SER A 291 -2.81 8.52 -18.45
N SER A 292 -2.71 7.31 -18.98
CA SER A 292 -1.85 6.94 -20.11
C SER A 292 -2.45 7.27 -21.49
N GLY A 293 -3.71 7.71 -21.56
CA GLY A 293 -4.47 7.87 -22.80
C GLY A 293 -5.21 6.61 -23.27
N LYS A 294 -5.00 5.46 -22.60
CA LYS A 294 -5.71 4.20 -22.88
C LYS A 294 -7.19 4.33 -22.52
N ALA A 295 -8.08 3.92 -23.43
CA ALA A 295 -9.49 3.75 -23.10
C ALA A 295 -9.68 2.51 -22.22
N VAL A 296 -10.43 2.67 -21.14
CA VAL A 296 -10.88 1.57 -20.28
C VAL A 296 -12.38 1.47 -20.49
N GLU A 297 -12.84 0.40 -21.12
CA GLU A 297 -14.25 0.20 -21.42
C GLU A 297 -15.02 -0.26 -20.18
N ALA A 298 -16.26 0.19 -20.02
CA ALA A 298 -17.13 -0.25 -18.94
C ALA A 298 -17.29 -1.78 -18.89
N ALA A 299 -17.25 -2.46 -20.04
CA ALA A 299 -17.34 -3.91 -20.14
C ALA A 299 -16.08 -4.63 -19.64
N ASP A 300 -14.94 -3.95 -19.55
CA ASP A 300 -13.67 -4.51 -19.10
C ASP A 300 -13.46 -4.36 -17.59
N ILE A 301 -14.42 -3.79 -16.85
CA ILE A 301 -14.31 -3.57 -15.42
C ILE A 301 -15.62 -3.91 -14.71
N ASP A 302 -15.52 -4.37 -13.47
CA ASP A 302 -16.68 -4.63 -12.61
C ASP A 302 -17.15 -3.36 -11.89
N LEU A 303 -16.23 -2.44 -11.59
CA LEU A 303 -16.49 -1.20 -10.86
C LEU A 303 -15.37 -0.18 -11.08
N LEU A 304 -15.61 1.06 -10.69
CA LEU A 304 -14.61 2.12 -10.59
C LEU A 304 -14.23 2.36 -9.14
N VAL A 305 -12.93 2.54 -8.87
CA VAL A 305 -12.43 2.94 -7.55
C VAL A 305 -11.37 4.03 -7.69
N ARG A 306 -11.48 5.04 -6.84
CA ARG A 306 -10.51 6.13 -6.69
C ARG A 306 -10.16 6.27 -5.22
N ALA A 307 -8.87 6.33 -4.89
CA ALA A 307 -8.41 6.34 -3.50
C ALA A 307 -7.41 7.46 -3.26
N LEU A 308 -7.48 8.06 -2.07
CA LEU A 308 -6.53 9.07 -1.62
C LEU A 308 -5.49 8.46 -0.68
N SER A 309 -4.26 8.97 -0.76
CA SER A 309 -3.19 8.62 0.17
C SER A 309 -2.31 9.85 0.42
N MET A 310 -2.10 10.17 1.70
CA MET A 310 -1.39 11.37 2.14
C MET A 310 -2.01 12.65 1.56
N GLY A 311 -3.34 12.76 1.66
CA GLY A 311 -4.09 13.95 1.23
C GLY A 311 -4.17 14.20 -0.28
N LYS A 312 -3.80 13.23 -1.14
CA LYS A 312 -3.86 13.35 -2.60
C LYS A 312 -4.45 12.10 -3.25
N LEU A 313 -5.14 12.27 -4.37
CA LEU A 313 -5.57 11.18 -5.24
C LEU A 313 -4.36 10.39 -5.73
N HIS A 314 -4.38 9.09 -5.48
CA HIS A 314 -3.34 8.17 -5.89
C HIS A 314 -3.40 7.94 -7.41
N HIS A 315 -2.24 7.86 -8.07
CA HIS A 315 -2.17 7.77 -9.54
C HIS A 315 -2.72 6.44 -10.10
N ALA A 316 -2.51 5.34 -9.38
CA ALA A 316 -3.07 4.02 -9.69
C ALA A 316 -3.92 3.53 -8.51
N MET A 317 -3.48 2.47 -7.81
CA MET A 317 -4.06 2.04 -6.54
C MET A 317 -2.97 1.57 -5.56
N MET A 318 -3.14 1.85 -4.27
CA MET A 318 -2.29 1.27 -3.23
C MET A 318 -2.54 -0.23 -3.13
N GLY A 319 -1.50 -1.07 -3.10
CA GLY A 319 -1.68 -2.53 -3.01
C GLY A 319 -2.54 -2.98 -1.82
N THR A 320 -2.39 -2.36 -0.64
CA THR A 320 -3.24 -2.66 0.52
C THR A 320 -4.70 -2.21 0.35
N ALA A 321 -4.95 -1.09 -0.33
CA ALA A 321 -6.31 -0.69 -0.68
C ALA A 321 -6.92 -1.62 -1.74
N ALA A 322 -6.11 -2.18 -2.64
CA ALA A 322 -6.57 -3.23 -3.56
C ALA A 322 -7.02 -4.49 -2.80
N VAL A 323 -6.32 -4.89 -1.73
CA VAL A 323 -6.80 -5.94 -0.81
C VAL A 323 -8.15 -5.55 -0.21
N ALA A 324 -8.28 -4.33 0.34
CA ALA A 324 -9.54 -3.84 0.90
C ALA A 324 -10.70 -3.87 -0.13
N ILE A 325 -10.42 -3.51 -1.39
CA ILE A 325 -11.40 -3.57 -2.50
C ILE A 325 -11.81 -5.02 -2.76
N GLY A 326 -10.85 -5.94 -2.92
CA GLY A 326 -11.15 -7.35 -3.18
C GLY A 326 -11.96 -7.99 -2.04
N THR A 327 -11.55 -7.74 -0.80
CA THR A 327 -12.25 -8.22 0.40
C THR A 327 -13.66 -7.65 0.49
N ALA A 328 -13.83 -6.33 0.36
CA ALA A 328 -15.16 -5.72 0.42
C ALA A 328 -16.06 -6.18 -0.73
N ALA A 329 -15.51 -6.31 -1.96
CA ALA A 329 -16.25 -6.82 -3.10
C ALA A 329 -16.74 -8.25 -2.89
N ALA A 330 -15.98 -9.10 -2.21
CA ALA A 330 -16.35 -10.48 -1.92
C ALA A 330 -17.43 -10.64 -0.86
N ILE A 331 -17.81 -9.57 -0.16
CA ILE A 331 -18.82 -9.58 0.90
C ILE A 331 -20.11 -8.94 0.37
N PRO A 332 -21.17 -9.73 0.10
CA PRO A 332 -22.44 -9.23 -0.37
C PRO A 332 -23.01 -8.12 0.52
N GLY A 333 -23.30 -6.96 -0.06
CA GLY A 333 -23.95 -5.84 0.63
C GLY A 333 -23.03 -4.69 1.05
N THR A 334 -21.70 -4.81 0.94
CA THR A 334 -20.82 -3.63 1.06
C THR A 334 -21.00 -2.68 -0.12
N LEU A 335 -20.63 -1.41 0.01
CA LEU A 335 -20.69 -0.45 -1.11
C LEU A 335 -19.83 -0.87 -2.30
N VAL A 336 -18.68 -1.50 -2.04
CA VAL A 336 -17.79 -2.00 -3.09
C VAL A 336 -18.46 -3.16 -3.85
N ASN A 337 -19.08 -4.09 -3.13
CA ASN A 337 -19.84 -5.20 -3.72
C ASN A 337 -21.02 -4.69 -4.54
N LEU A 338 -21.78 -3.73 -4.02
CA LEU A 338 -22.93 -3.14 -4.70
C LEU A 338 -22.53 -2.36 -5.96
N ALA A 339 -21.43 -1.60 -5.91
CA ALA A 339 -20.86 -0.93 -7.07
C ALA A 339 -20.42 -1.93 -8.15
N ALA A 340 -19.97 -3.12 -7.75
CA ALA A 340 -19.65 -4.22 -8.64
C ALA A 340 -20.89 -5.00 -9.15
N GLY A 341 -22.11 -4.58 -8.82
CA GLY A 341 -23.35 -5.24 -9.24
C GLY A 341 -23.93 -6.26 -8.25
N GLY A 342 -23.37 -6.38 -7.04
CA GLY A 342 -23.88 -7.24 -5.99
C GLY A 342 -23.52 -8.72 -6.12
N GLY A 343 -24.09 -9.54 -5.21
CA GLY A 343 -23.95 -11.01 -5.20
C GLY A 343 -22.59 -11.50 -4.70
N GLU A 344 -22.32 -12.80 -4.86
CA GLU A 344 -21.02 -13.39 -4.52
C GLU A 344 -19.97 -13.04 -5.59
N ARG A 345 -18.81 -12.56 -5.15
CA ARG A 345 -17.72 -12.10 -6.03
C ARG A 345 -16.36 -12.55 -5.49
N SER A 346 -15.79 -13.64 -5.99
CA SER A 346 -14.46 -14.10 -5.56
C SER A 346 -13.29 -13.30 -6.17
N ALA A 347 -13.56 -12.53 -7.23
CA ALA A 347 -12.63 -11.58 -7.82
C ALA A 347 -13.38 -10.44 -8.51
N VAL A 348 -12.73 -9.27 -8.55
CA VAL A 348 -13.17 -8.11 -9.32
C VAL A 348 -12.00 -7.48 -10.04
N ARG A 349 -12.29 -6.91 -11.21
CA ARG A 349 -11.40 -6.02 -11.94
C ARG A 349 -11.94 -4.61 -11.82
N PHE A 350 -11.25 -3.75 -11.07
CA PHE A 350 -11.67 -2.37 -10.92
C PHE A 350 -10.86 -1.42 -11.80
N GLY A 351 -11.50 -0.37 -12.29
CA GLY A 351 -10.83 0.76 -12.96
C GLY A 351 -10.31 1.78 -11.94
N HIS A 352 -9.02 2.11 -12.01
CA HIS A 352 -8.32 3.17 -11.28
C HIS A 352 -7.73 4.21 -12.27
N PRO A 353 -7.17 5.36 -11.84
CA PRO A 353 -6.82 6.42 -12.81
C PRO A 353 -5.84 6.01 -13.91
N SER A 354 -4.89 5.11 -13.62
CA SER A 354 -3.95 4.58 -14.63
C SER A 354 -4.39 3.35 -15.44
N GLY A 355 -5.62 2.83 -15.25
CA GLY A 355 -6.09 1.62 -15.94
C GLY A 355 -6.84 0.67 -15.00
N THR A 356 -6.63 -0.64 -15.13
CA THR A 356 -7.39 -1.66 -14.40
C THR A 356 -6.52 -2.53 -13.49
N LEU A 357 -7.14 -3.13 -12.48
CA LEU A 357 -6.47 -4.06 -11.58
C LEU A 357 -7.43 -5.17 -11.17
N ARG A 358 -7.03 -6.42 -11.40
CA ARG A 358 -7.76 -7.60 -10.94
C ARG A 358 -7.26 -8.01 -9.55
N VAL A 359 -8.19 -8.14 -8.62
CA VAL A 359 -7.94 -8.62 -7.25
C VAL A 359 -8.96 -9.70 -6.90
N GLY A 360 -8.51 -10.74 -6.21
CA GLY A 360 -9.37 -11.79 -5.67
C GLY A 360 -9.39 -11.78 -4.16
N ALA A 361 -10.48 -12.25 -3.57
CA ALA A 361 -10.58 -12.56 -2.15
C ALA A 361 -11.42 -13.81 -1.93
N GLN A 362 -11.01 -14.64 -0.98
CA GLN A 362 -11.77 -15.79 -0.51
C GLN A 362 -12.43 -15.40 0.81
N ALA A 363 -13.73 -15.18 0.77
CA ALA A 363 -14.55 -14.86 1.93
C ALA A 363 -15.53 -16.00 2.21
N SER A 364 -15.72 -16.32 3.48
CA SER A 364 -16.70 -17.31 3.96
C SER A 364 -17.36 -16.80 5.23
N GLN A 365 -18.62 -17.17 5.47
CA GLN A 365 -19.22 -16.97 6.78
C GLN A 365 -18.86 -18.13 7.70
N VAL A 366 -18.31 -17.82 8.87
CA VAL A 366 -18.07 -18.76 9.97
C VAL A 366 -18.84 -18.23 11.17
N ASP A 367 -19.76 -19.03 11.72
CA ASP A 367 -20.61 -18.65 12.85
C ASP A 367 -21.41 -17.34 12.67
N GLY A 368 -21.76 -17.01 11.42
CA GLY A 368 -22.50 -15.79 11.08
C GLY A 368 -21.62 -14.55 10.88
N GLU A 369 -20.31 -14.66 11.07
CA GLU A 369 -19.35 -13.60 10.82
C GLU A 369 -18.57 -13.84 9.53
N TRP A 370 -18.27 -12.78 8.79
CA TRP A 370 -17.46 -12.91 7.58
C TRP A 370 -15.99 -13.06 7.95
N THR A 371 -15.37 -14.12 7.46
CA THR A 371 -13.93 -14.36 7.53
C THR A 371 -13.35 -14.32 6.13
N VAL A 372 -12.23 -13.61 5.95
CA VAL A 372 -11.47 -13.64 4.70
C VAL A 372 -10.15 -14.34 4.96
N THR A 373 -9.96 -15.49 4.31
CA THR A 373 -8.77 -16.33 4.51
C THR A 373 -7.60 -15.84 3.67
N LYS A 374 -7.89 -15.25 2.51
CA LYS A 374 -6.86 -14.88 1.54
C LYS A 374 -7.34 -13.81 0.56
N ALA A 375 -6.49 -12.83 0.30
CA ALA A 375 -6.61 -11.93 -0.85
C ALA A 375 -5.43 -12.11 -1.81
N ILE A 376 -5.70 -12.11 -3.12
CA ILE A 376 -4.73 -12.44 -4.17
C ILE A 376 -4.64 -11.30 -5.17
N MET A 377 -3.42 -10.92 -5.53
CA MET A 377 -3.19 -10.02 -6.66
C MET A 377 -1.86 -10.31 -7.34
N SER A 378 -1.76 -9.89 -8.60
CA SER A 378 -0.51 -9.94 -9.36
C SER A 378 0.14 -8.56 -9.41
N ARG A 379 1.47 -8.57 -9.31
CA ARG A 379 2.34 -7.40 -9.40
C ARG A 379 3.60 -7.76 -10.18
N SER A 380 4.51 -6.81 -10.29
CA SER A 380 5.87 -7.05 -10.77
C SER A 380 6.84 -6.21 -9.97
N ALA A 381 8.11 -6.61 -9.93
CA ALA A 381 9.17 -5.85 -9.31
C ALA A 381 10.43 -5.85 -10.18
N ARG A 382 11.25 -4.82 -10.03
CA ARG A 382 12.61 -4.80 -10.57
C ARG A 382 13.52 -3.85 -9.83
N VAL A 383 14.80 -4.21 -9.71
CA VAL A 383 15.86 -3.31 -9.29
C VAL A 383 16.01 -2.19 -10.33
N LEU A 384 16.11 -0.96 -9.82
CA LEU A 384 16.41 0.24 -10.60
C LEU A 384 17.88 0.65 -10.42
N MET A 385 18.38 0.52 -9.19
CA MET A 385 19.77 0.81 -8.83
C MET A 385 20.16 0.01 -7.58
N GLU A 386 21.38 -0.50 -7.54
CA GLU A 386 21.98 -1.16 -6.37
C GLU A 386 23.33 -0.53 -6.04
N GLY A 387 23.73 -0.56 -4.77
CA GLY A 387 25.00 -0.02 -4.31
C GLY A 387 24.88 0.62 -2.93
N TRP A 388 25.25 1.89 -2.81
CA TRP A 388 25.22 2.62 -1.55
C TRP A 388 24.51 3.96 -1.69
N VAL A 389 23.57 4.22 -0.78
CA VAL A 389 23.11 5.60 -0.52
C VAL A 389 24.14 6.33 0.33
N ARG A 390 24.09 7.66 0.32
CA ARG A 390 24.94 8.49 1.17
C ARG A 390 24.12 9.52 1.92
N VAL A 391 24.53 9.77 3.16
CA VAL A 391 24.00 10.81 4.04
C VAL A 391 25.16 11.43 4.84
N PRO A 392 25.07 12.70 5.29
CA PRO A 392 26.04 13.26 6.24
C PRO A 392 26.17 12.39 7.49
N GLY A 393 27.39 12.16 7.97
CA GLY A 393 27.64 11.26 9.12
C GLY A 393 27.10 11.76 10.46
N ASP A 394 26.65 13.02 10.52
CA ASP A 394 26.11 13.72 11.67
C ASP A 394 24.60 13.98 11.56
N SER A 395 23.90 13.34 10.62
CA SER A 395 22.48 13.61 10.35
C SER A 395 21.46 12.72 11.08
N PHE A 396 21.89 11.75 11.90
CA PHE A 396 21.00 10.75 12.50
C PHE A 396 21.51 10.17 13.82
#